data_AF-A0A124H9V9-F1
#
_entry.id   AF-A0A124H9V9-F1
#
_cell.length_a   1.000
_cell.length_b   1.000
_cell.length_c   1.000
_cell.angle_alpha   90.00
_cell.angle_beta   90.00
_cell.angle_gamma   90.00
#
_symmetry.space_group_name_H-M   'P 1'
#
loop_
_entity.id
_entity.type
_entity.pdbx_description
1 polymer ?
#
loop_
_entity_poly.entity_id
_entity_poly.type
_entity_poly.pdbx_seq_one_letter_code
_entity_poly.pdbx_strand_id
1 'polypeptide(L)'
;MPDYGVVRELIEEGLDDWVPVDRLLGLAEDVAQDRAAGFRDVATDLLRWLLTSGLMAVGDLGGSGFEAWPETGDELLAKAVRVLDGFDWNPQGGAYWLANTPKGDAAASGGEEPRSMSHRSRGGGEQPVRGGK
;
A
#
# COMPACT_ATOMS: atom_id res chain seq x y z
N MET A 1 9.31 14.06 -3.32
CA MET A 1 9.47 12.58 -3.30
C MET A 1 9.06 12.14 -1.90
N PRO A 2 8.06 11.26 -1.79
CA PRO A 2 7.61 10.75 -0.49
C PRO A 2 8.76 10.06 0.23
N ASP A 3 8.71 10.05 1.56
CA ASP A 3 9.68 9.30 2.35
C ASP A 3 9.40 7.80 2.18
N TYR A 4 10.29 7.11 1.44
CA TYR A 4 10.15 5.67 1.18
C TYR A 4 10.23 4.83 2.46
N GLY A 5 10.86 5.34 3.52
CA GLY A 5 10.87 4.67 4.83
C GLY A 5 9.47 4.61 5.43
N VAL A 6 8.80 5.76 5.49
CA VAL A 6 7.42 5.87 6.00
C VAL A 6 6.43 5.07 5.16
N VAL A 7 6.53 5.15 3.83
CA VAL A 7 5.67 4.36 2.95
C VAL A 7 5.84 2.86 3.21
N ARG A 8 7.08 2.39 3.40
CA ARG A 8 7.37 0.99 3.68
C ARG A 8 6.83 0.55 5.04
N GLU A 9 7.01 1.37 6.06
CA GLU A 9 6.50 1.11 7.41
C GLU A 9 4.98 0.97 7.43
N LEU A 10 4.25 1.86 6.73
CA LEU A 10 2.79 1.79 6.64
C LEU A 10 2.29 0.52 5.94
N ILE A 11 2.91 0.12 4.82
CA ILE A 11 2.51 -1.10 4.11
C ILE A 11 2.95 -2.37 4.84
N GLU A 12 4.03 -2.33 5.62
CA GLU A 12 4.45 -3.44 6.50
C GLU A 12 3.45 -3.65 7.64
N GLU A 13 2.99 -2.58 8.29
CA GLU A 13 1.91 -2.66 9.30
C GLU A 13 0.59 -3.12 8.69
N GLY A 14 0.31 -2.70 7.45
CA GLY A 14 -0.87 -3.08 6.69
C GLY A 14 -0.95 -4.56 6.27
N LEU A 15 0.11 -5.36 6.49
CA LEU A 15 0.11 -6.80 6.21
C LEU A 15 -0.72 -7.60 7.21
N ASP A 16 -0.69 -7.18 8.47
CA ASP A 16 -1.32 -7.92 9.57
C ASP A 16 -2.73 -7.39 9.89
N ASP A 17 -2.95 -6.08 9.76
CA ASP A 17 -4.23 -5.44 10.08
C ASP A 17 -4.44 -4.12 9.31
N TRP A 18 -5.63 -3.52 9.44
CA TRP A 18 -5.91 -2.18 8.93
C TRP A 18 -5.21 -1.12 9.76
N VAL A 19 -4.64 -0.14 9.06
CA VAL A 19 -3.86 0.92 9.69
C VAL A 19 -4.75 2.15 9.92
N PRO A 20 -4.90 2.66 11.15
CA PRO A 20 -5.65 3.88 11.39
C PRO A 20 -4.92 5.06 10.74
N VAL A 21 -5.66 6.04 10.20
CA VAL A 21 -5.03 7.21 9.59
C VAL A 21 -4.11 7.97 10.56
N ASP A 22 -4.39 7.93 11.87
CA ASP A 22 -3.52 8.49 12.91
C ASP A 22 -2.07 8.00 12.82
N ARG A 23 -1.85 6.76 12.37
CA ARG A 23 -0.50 6.22 12.17
C ARG A 23 0.25 6.96 11.06
N LEU A 24 -0.43 7.20 9.94
CA LEU A 24 0.11 8.01 8.84
C LEU A 24 0.40 9.44 9.30
N LEU A 25 -0.50 10.03 10.10
CA LEU A 25 -0.32 11.38 10.62
C LEU A 25 0.89 11.47 11.54
N GLY A 26 1.06 10.54 12.49
CA GLY A 26 2.24 10.53 13.37
C GLY A 26 3.56 10.44 12.60
N LEU A 27 3.63 9.55 11.60
CA LEU A 27 4.83 9.45 10.75
C LEU A 27 5.05 10.70 9.88
N ALA A 28 3.97 11.35 9.45
CA ALA A 28 4.06 12.60 8.71
C ALA A 28 4.54 13.76 9.60
N GLU A 29 4.18 13.79 10.89
CA GLU A 29 4.69 14.77 11.85
C GLU A 29 6.21 14.61 12.03
N ASP A 30 6.69 13.39 12.23
CA ASP A 30 8.12 13.09 12.36
C ASP A 30 8.91 13.58 11.13
N VAL A 31 8.43 13.23 9.93
CA VAL A 31 9.06 13.68 8.67
C VAL A 31 8.99 15.19 8.49
N ALA A 32 7.88 15.82 8.87
CA ALA A 32 7.72 17.26 8.76
C ALA A 32 8.68 18.01 9.70
N GLN A 33 8.86 17.50 10.93
CA GLN A 33 9.82 18.02 11.88
C GLN A 33 11.25 17.91 11.35
N ASP A 34 11.64 16.74 10.85
CA ASP A 34 12.99 16.49 10.32
C ASP A 34 13.33 17.36 9.11
N ARG A 35 12.32 17.69 8.30
CA ARG A 35 12.48 18.47 7.07
C ARG A 35 12.14 19.96 7.21
N ALA A 36 11.72 20.41 8.39
CA ALA A 36 11.16 21.74 8.61
C ALA A 36 10.05 22.10 7.59
N ALA A 37 9.18 21.14 7.29
CA ALA A 37 8.10 21.23 6.32
C ALA A 37 6.73 21.35 6.99
N GLY A 38 5.69 21.68 6.20
CA GLY A 38 4.31 21.68 6.68
C GLY A 38 3.80 20.24 6.87
N PHE A 39 3.42 19.88 8.10
CA PHE A 39 2.87 18.56 8.43
C PHE A 39 1.71 18.13 7.50
N ARG A 40 0.74 19.01 7.29
CA ARG A 40 -0.43 18.73 6.45
C ARG A 40 -0.05 18.44 5.00
N ASP A 41 0.94 19.16 4.48
CA ASP A 41 1.46 18.94 3.12
C ASP A 41 2.15 17.57 3.03
N VAL A 42 3.00 17.24 4.00
CA VAL A 42 3.69 15.94 4.07
C VAL A 42 2.69 14.79 4.15
N ALA A 43 1.70 14.88 5.03
CA ALA A 43 0.66 13.87 5.19
C ALA A 43 -0.17 13.71 3.90
N THR A 44 -0.54 14.82 3.25
CA THR A 44 -1.29 14.81 1.98
C THR A 44 -0.47 14.17 0.86
N ASP A 45 0.83 14.49 0.77
CA ASP A 45 1.72 13.92 -0.25
C ASP A 45 1.94 12.42 -0.05
N LEU A 46 2.11 11.97 1.19
CA LEU A 46 2.23 10.54 1.54
C LEU A 46 0.93 9.79 1.17
N LEU A 47 -0.22 10.32 1.59
CA LEU A 47 -1.52 9.72 1.28
C LEU A 47 -1.77 9.68 -0.23
N ARG A 48 -1.51 10.79 -0.94
CA ARG A 48 -1.60 10.85 -2.40
C ARG A 48 -0.75 9.76 -3.02
N TRP A 49 0.49 9.59 -2.56
CA TRP A 49 1.38 8.59 -3.12
C TRP A 49 0.87 7.16 -2.91
N LEU A 50 0.41 6.82 -1.70
CA LEU A 50 -0.16 5.50 -1.39
C LEU A 50 -1.36 5.17 -2.28
N LEU A 51 -2.26 6.14 -2.46
CA LEU A 51 -3.47 5.97 -3.28
C LEU A 51 -3.17 5.91 -4.77
N THR A 52 -2.39 6.86 -5.30
CA THR A 52 -2.08 6.91 -6.75
C THR A 52 -1.16 5.79 -7.19
N SER A 53 -0.29 5.32 -6.29
CA SER A 53 0.51 4.11 -6.52
C SER A 53 -0.29 2.83 -6.36
N GLY A 54 -1.54 2.91 -5.87
CA GLY A 54 -2.41 1.77 -5.61
C GLY A 54 -1.85 0.82 -4.57
N LEU A 55 -1.09 1.31 -3.59
CA LEU A 55 -0.50 0.51 -2.52
C LEU A 55 -1.50 0.27 -1.38
N MET A 56 -2.30 1.28 -1.06
CA MET A 56 -3.35 1.19 -0.05
C MET A 56 -4.67 1.77 -0.56
N ALA A 57 -5.77 1.32 0.04
CA ALA A 57 -7.11 1.87 -0.13
C ALA A 57 -7.55 2.55 1.17
N VAL A 58 -8.44 3.53 1.06
CA VAL A 58 -9.08 4.20 2.20
C VAL A 58 -10.48 3.64 2.37
N GLY A 59 -10.90 3.44 3.62
CA GLY A 59 -12.22 2.93 3.95
C GLY A 59 -12.57 3.11 5.41
N ASP A 60 -13.79 2.73 5.75
CA ASP A 60 -14.29 2.71 7.12
C ASP A 60 -14.26 1.29 7.70
N LEU A 61 -14.33 1.17 9.01
CA LEU A 61 -14.62 -0.10 9.66
C LEU A 61 -16.13 -0.21 9.88
N GLY A 62 -16.76 -1.04 9.05
CA GLY A 62 -18.18 -1.34 9.12
C GLY A 62 -18.47 -2.72 9.72
N GLY A 63 -19.70 -3.20 9.49
CA GLY A 63 -20.19 -4.44 10.08
C GLY A 63 -19.54 -5.71 9.54
N SER A 64 -18.95 -5.64 8.33
CA SER A 64 -18.21 -6.74 7.69
C SER A 64 -16.69 -6.59 7.79
N GLY A 65 -16.19 -5.59 8.51
CA GLY A 65 -14.78 -5.23 8.54
C GLY A 65 -14.49 -4.00 7.70
N PHE A 66 -13.37 -3.99 6.99
CA PHE A 66 -12.98 -2.85 6.14
C PHE A 66 -13.89 -2.70 4.93
N GLU A 67 -14.50 -1.53 4.82
CA GLU A 67 -15.37 -1.13 3.73
C GLU A 67 -14.68 -0.01 2.94
N ALA A 68 -14.03 -0.40 1.84
CA ALA A 68 -13.33 0.52 0.96
C ALA A 68 -14.30 1.57 0.39
N TRP A 69 -13.85 2.82 0.38
CA TRP A 69 -14.59 3.91 -0.25
C TRP A 69 -14.67 3.70 -1.77
N PRO A 70 -15.83 4.03 -2.40
CA PRO A 70 -16.03 3.80 -3.83
C PRO A 70 -15.28 4.78 -4.73
N GLU A 71 -14.85 5.93 -4.20
CA GLU A 71 -14.11 6.94 -4.95
C GLU A 71 -12.68 6.46 -5.28
N THR A 72 -12.05 7.06 -6.30
CA THR A 72 -10.68 6.70 -6.70
C THR A 72 -9.86 7.94 -7.06
N GLY A 73 -8.53 7.79 -7.12
CA GLY A 73 -7.61 8.84 -7.58
C GLY A 73 -7.72 10.14 -6.77
N ASP A 74 -7.75 11.27 -7.47
CA ASP A 74 -7.81 12.60 -6.85
C ASP A 74 -9.12 12.86 -6.09
N GLU A 75 -10.23 12.25 -6.52
CA GLU A 75 -11.52 12.38 -5.83
C GLU A 75 -11.45 11.73 -4.43
N LEU A 76 -10.88 10.53 -4.37
CA LEU A 76 -10.66 9.84 -3.10
C LEU A 76 -9.74 10.63 -2.17
N LEU A 77 -8.64 11.17 -2.71
CA LEU A 77 -7.71 12.00 -1.96
C LEU A 77 -8.41 13.25 -1.41
N ALA A 78 -9.18 13.95 -2.24
CA ALA A 78 -9.88 15.16 -1.84
C ALA A 78 -10.91 14.86 -0.74
N LYS A 79 -11.63 13.74 -0.84
CA LYS A 79 -12.54 13.27 0.20
C LYS A 79 -11.81 12.98 1.51
N ALA A 80 -10.71 12.22 1.45
CA ALA A 80 -9.92 11.86 2.63
C ALA A 80 -9.35 13.09 3.35
N VAL A 81 -8.77 14.03 2.60
CA VAL A 81 -8.27 15.31 3.16
C VAL A 81 -9.42 16.12 3.77
N ARG A 82 -10.59 16.15 3.14
CA ARG A 82 -11.76 16.85 3.70
C ARG A 82 -12.25 16.22 5.00
N VAL A 83 -12.20 14.90 5.12
CA VAL A 83 -12.50 14.22 6.39
C VAL A 83 -11.50 14.64 7.45
N LEU A 84 -10.19 14.59 7.17
CA LEU A 84 -9.15 15.05 8.10
C LEU A 84 -9.34 16.50 8.54
N ASP A 85 -9.71 17.38 7.62
CA ASP A 85 -10.00 18.79 7.93
C ASP A 85 -11.17 18.92 8.92
N GLY A 86 -12.22 18.11 8.77
CA GLY A 86 -13.35 18.05 9.71
C GLY A 86 -12.98 17.52 11.11
N PHE A 87 -11.84 16.86 11.25
CA PHE A 87 -11.25 16.42 12.53
C PHE A 87 -10.13 17.33 13.02
N ASP A 88 -9.94 18.52 12.41
CA ASP A 88 -8.81 19.41 12.69
C ASP A 88 -7.44 18.71 12.59
N TRP A 89 -7.35 17.68 11.75
CA TRP A 89 -6.17 16.81 11.58
C TRP A 89 -5.78 16.02 12.85
N ASN A 90 -6.72 15.78 13.75
CA ASN A 90 -6.51 14.97 14.96
C ASN A 90 -7.67 13.98 15.19
N PRO A 91 -7.78 12.92 14.35
CA PRO A 91 -8.96 12.07 14.32
C PRO A 91 -9.09 11.11 15.50
N GLN A 92 -8.00 10.77 16.20
CA GLN A 92 -8.01 9.89 17.37
C GLN A 92 -8.72 8.55 17.11
N GLY A 93 -8.50 7.97 15.92
CA GLY A 93 -9.14 6.73 15.46
C GLY A 93 -10.53 6.90 14.85
N GLY A 94 -11.05 8.12 14.75
CA GLY A 94 -12.44 8.40 14.33
C GLY A 94 -12.65 8.72 12.85
N ALA A 95 -11.58 8.89 12.06
CA ALA A 95 -11.72 9.35 10.67
C ALA A 95 -11.92 8.23 9.66
N TYR A 96 -10.86 7.46 9.37
CA TYR A 96 -10.87 6.36 8.42
C TYR A 96 -9.63 5.49 8.60
N TRP A 97 -9.61 4.37 7.87
CA TRP A 97 -8.59 3.34 7.93
C TRP A 97 -7.96 3.14 6.56
N LEU A 98 -6.74 2.66 6.56
CA LEU A 98 -5.95 2.30 5.40
C LEU A 98 -5.79 0.79 5.37
N ALA A 99 -6.15 0.18 4.25
CA ALA A 99 -5.90 -1.25 4.03
C ALA A 99 -4.95 -1.42 2.86
N ASN A 100 -4.01 -2.35 2.95
CA ASN A 100 -3.19 -2.71 1.82
C ASN A 100 -4.06 -3.23 0.66
N THR A 101 -3.65 -2.88 -0.55
CA THR A 101 -4.10 -3.59 -1.74
C THR A 101 -3.19 -4.81 -1.97
N PRO A 102 -3.54 -5.73 -2.89
CA PRO A 102 -2.63 -6.80 -3.30
C PRO A 102 -1.25 -6.30 -3.76
N LYS A 103 -1.18 -5.07 -4.28
CA LYS A 103 0.09 -4.44 -4.67
C LYS A 103 0.87 -3.93 -3.45
N GLY A 104 0.18 -3.40 -2.45
CA GLY A 104 0.77 -3.02 -1.15
C GLY A 104 1.40 -4.22 -0.46
N ASP A 105 0.67 -5.33 -0.35
CA ASP A 105 1.16 -6.56 0.28
C ASP A 105 2.42 -7.11 -0.42
N ALA A 106 2.41 -7.12 -1.74
CA ALA A 106 3.55 -7.56 -2.53
C ALA A 106 4.78 -6.65 -2.33
N ALA A 107 4.55 -5.34 -2.23
CA ALA A 107 5.61 -4.37 -1.98
C ALA A 107 6.19 -4.49 -0.55
N ALA A 108 5.33 -4.73 0.45
CA ALA A 108 5.73 -4.93 1.85
C ALA A 108 6.51 -6.23 2.04
N SER A 109 6.07 -7.31 1.40
CA SER A 109 6.72 -8.64 1.48
C SER A 109 8.04 -8.72 0.70
N GLY A 110 8.55 -7.60 0.16
CA GLY A 110 9.83 -7.54 -0.54
C GLY A 110 9.81 -8.06 -1.98
N GLY A 111 8.62 -8.30 -2.56
CA GLY A 111 8.48 -8.73 -3.94
C GLY A 111 9.32 -9.98 -4.27
N GLU A 112 9.03 -11.13 -3.67
CA GLU A 112 9.31 -12.37 -4.41
C GLU A 112 8.38 -12.37 -5.62
N GLU A 113 8.95 -12.14 -6.82
CA GLU A 113 8.37 -12.67 -8.05
C GLU A 113 7.86 -14.08 -7.73
N PRO A 114 6.66 -14.49 -8.19
CA PRO A 114 6.31 -15.90 -8.16
C PRO A 114 7.43 -16.58 -8.93
N ARG A 115 8.33 -17.27 -8.21
CA ARG A 115 9.28 -18.19 -8.78
C ARG A 115 8.43 -19.15 -9.57
N SER A 116 8.32 -18.87 -10.87
CA SER A 116 7.81 -19.80 -11.84
C SER A 116 8.58 -21.07 -11.54
N MET A 117 7.86 -22.04 -10.97
CA MET A 117 8.24 -23.42 -11.03
C MET A 117 8.38 -23.71 -12.51
N SER A 118 9.59 -23.44 -13.03
CA SER A 118 10.08 -24.02 -14.24
C SER A 118 10.05 -25.51 -13.97
N HIS A 119 8.93 -26.09 -14.38
CA HIS A 119 8.77 -27.48 -14.73
C HIS A 119 10.02 -27.88 -15.51
N ARG A 120 11.03 -28.40 -14.81
CA ARG A 120 12.04 -29.24 -15.44
C ARG A 120 11.35 -30.58 -15.70
N SER A 121 10.42 -30.58 -16.67
CA SER A 121 10.08 -31.77 -17.44
C SER A 121 11.34 -32.16 -18.18
N ARG A 122 12.17 -32.97 -17.52
CA ARG A 122 13.17 -33.76 -18.22
C ARG A 122 12.41 -34.90 -18.89
N GLY A 123 11.81 -34.57 -20.04
CA GLY A 123 11.27 -35.56 -20.96
C GLY A 123 12.38 -36.55 -21.30
N GLY A 124 12.12 -37.82 -21.00
CA GLY A 124 12.81 -38.91 -21.65
C GLY A 124 12.37 -38.99 -23.11
N GLY A 125 13.19 -39.68 -23.90
CA GLY A 125 12.73 -40.28 -25.15
C GLY A 125 13.40 -39.74 -26.40
N GLU A 126 14.23 -40.61 -26.96
CA GLU A 126 14.34 -40.87 -28.40
C GLU A 126 15.17 -39.90 -29.27
N GLN A 127 16.40 -40.32 -29.59
CA GLN A 127 17.04 -39.99 -30.85
C GLN A 127 16.91 -41.17 -31.83
N PRO A 128 16.62 -40.91 -33.12
CA PRO A 128 16.31 -41.93 -34.11
C PRO A 128 17.55 -42.53 -34.80
N VAL A 129 17.30 -43.74 -35.31
CA VAL A 129 18.11 -44.59 -36.17
C VAL A 129 18.83 -43.90 -37.35
N ARG A 130 20.09 -44.30 -37.60
CA ARG A 130 20.76 -44.33 -38.92
C ARG A 130 21.74 -45.52 -38.89
N GLY A 131 21.49 -46.61 -39.64
CA GLY A 131 21.98 -46.83 -41.01
C GLY A 131 23.41 -47.39 -40.94
N GLY A 132 23.73 -48.65 -41.26
CA GLY A 132 23.26 -49.43 -42.39
C GLY A 132 24.20 -49.19 -43.57
N LYS A 133 25.40 -49.81 -43.56
CA LYS A 133 26.01 -50.55 -44.67
C LYS A 133 27.28 -51.27 -44.22
#